data_AF-A0A956FKI9-F1
#
_entry.id   AF-A0A956FKI9-F1
#
_cell.length_a   1.000
_cell.length_b   1.000
_cell.length_c   1.000
_cell.angle_alpha   90.00
_cell.angle_beta   90.00
_cell.angle_gamma   90.00
#
_symmetry.space_group_name_H-M   'P 1'
#
loop_
_entity.id
_entity.type
_entity.pdbx_description
1 polymer ?
#
loop_
_entity_poly.entity_id
_entity_poly.type
_entity_poly.pdbx_seq_one_letter_code
_entity_poly.pdbx_strand_id
1 'polypeptide(L)'
;MSPEGFGEYGDPCESLNGCHAGLICVYATYLESCEGGDCCSPLCDVIAPNTCPGVQEVCIPWYEEGNEPQGYENVGFCGIPQ
;
A
#
# COMPACT_ATOMS: atom_id res chain seq x y z
N MET A 1 15.39 -9.63 4.61
CA MET A 1 14.40 -10.73 4.51
C MET A 1 13.80 -10.90 5.89
N SER A 2 12.59 -10.39 6.09
CA SER A 2 11.87 -10.49 7.35
C SER A 2 11.63 -11.97 7.72
N PRO A 3 11.64 -12.33 9.01
CA PRO A 3 11.73 -13.71 9.48
C PRO A 3 10.57 -14.63 9.06
N GLU A 4 9.49 -14.07 8.53
CA GLU A 4 8.27 -14.79 8.11
C GLU A 4 8.13 -14.95 6.59
N GLY A 5 9.12 -14.48 5.81
CA GLY A 5 9.14 -14.61 4.34
C GLY A 5 8.29 -13.59 3.57
N PHE A 6 7.48 -12.78 4.27
CA PHE A 6 6.73 -11.66 3.73
C PHE A 6 7.34 -10.32 4.17
N GLY A 7 7.21 -9.27 3.35
CA GLY A 7 7.71 -7.93 3.64
C GLY A 7 6.82 -7.13 4.60
N GLU A 8 7.44 -6.40 5.53
CA GLU A 8 6.83 -5.39 6.40
C GLU A 8 6.72 -4.03 5.69
N TYR A 9 6.08 -3.04 6.31
CA TYR A 9 5.97 -1.70 5.72
C TYR A 9 7.35 -1.14 5.34
N GLY A 10 7.48 -0.70 4.08
CA GLY A 10 8.73 -0.17 3.52
C GLY A 10 9.73 -1.25 3.07
N ASP A 11 9.51 -2.53 3.39
CA ASP A 11 10.34 -3.61 2.88
C ASP A 11 10.13 -3.76 1.36
N PRO A 12 11.20 -4.11 0.61
CA PRO A 12 11.09 -4.41 -0.81
C PRO A 12 10.27 -5.69 -1.04
N CYS A 13 9.51 -5.71 -2.13
CA CYS A 13 8.67 -6.83 -2.53
C CYS A 13 8.77 -7.08 -4.05
N GLU A 14 8.49 -8.32 -4.46
CA GLU A 14 8.59 -8.74 -5.88
C GLU A 14 7.24 -9.19 -6.48
N SER A 15 6.18 -9.19 -5.68
CA SER A 15 4.84 -9.57 -6.12
C SER A 15 3.79 -8.90 -5.25
N LEU A 16 2.58 -8.70 -5.81
CA LEU A 16 1.44 -8.09 -5.10
C LEU A 16 1.22 -8.66 -3.70
N ASN A 17 1.32 -9.99 -3.54
CA ASN A 17 1.11 -10.70 -2.27
C ASN A 17 2.41 -11.01 -1.51
N GLY A 18 3.52 -10.35 -1.86
CA GLY A 18 4.82 -10.54 -1.20
C GLY A 18 4.92 -9.89 0.19
N CYS A 19 3.88 -9.18 0.61
CA CYS A 19 3.82 -8.41 1.85
C CYS A 19 3.00 -9.12 2.92
N HIS A 20 3.21 -8.75 4.18
CA HIS A 20 2.44 -9.28 5.31
C HIS A 20 0.94 -8.95 5.14
N ALA A 21 0.08 -9.74 5.79
CA ALA A 21 -1.37 -9.51 5.74
C ALA A 21 -1.72 -8.06 6.16
N GLY A 22 -2.54 -7.40 5.35
CA GLY A 22 -2.87 -5.98 5.53
C GLY A 22 -1.94 -5.02 4.79
N LEU A 23 -0.92 -5.53 4.08
CA LEU A 23 -0.05 -4.75 3.21
C LEU A 23 -0.13 -5.26 1.77
N ILE A 24 0.19 -4.40 0.81
CA ILE A 24 0.23 -4.68 -0.61
C ILE A 24 1.51 -4.11 -1.22
N CYS A 25 2.07 -4.82 -2.20
CA CYS A 25 3.27 -4.36 -2.91
C CYS A 25 2.91 -3.25 -3.91
N VAL A 26 3.50 -2.06 -3.75
CA VAL A 26 3.25 -0.89 -4.60
C VAL A 26 4.55 -0.32 -5.17
N TYR A 27 4.43 0.43 -6.26
CA TYR A 27 5.57 1.08 -6.91
C TYR A 27 6.32 2.02 -5.96
N ALA A 28 7.65 2.03 -6.02
CA ALA A 28 8.49 2.90 -5.20
C ALA A 28 8.14 4.39 -5.31
N THR A 29 7.54 4.83 -6.42
CA THR A 29 7.09 6.22 -6.61
C THR A 29 6.03 6.67 -5.59
N TYR A 30 5.32 5.72 -4.96
CA TYR A 30 4.34 6.00 -3.92
C TYR A 30 4.92 6.07 -2.50
N LEU A 31 6.17 5.66 -2.29
CA LEU A 31 6.77 5.54 -0.95
C LEU A 31 8.16 6.18 -0.91
N GLU A 32 8.29 7.29 -0.17
CA GLU A 32 9.58 7.98 0.00
C GLU A 32 10.66 7.11 0.65
N SER A 33 10.24 6.18 1.50
CA SER A 33 11.11 5.27 2.24
C SER A 33 11.52 4.02 1.44
N CYS A 34 11.05 3.86 0.21
CA CYS A 34 11.31 2.65 -0.56
C CYS A 34 12.72 2.67 -1.16
N GLU A 35 13.61 1.86 -0.57
CA GLU A 35 14.98 1.66 -1.06
C GLU A 35 15.07 0.66 -2.24
N GLY A 36 13.94 0.08 -2.67
CA GLY A 36 13.82 -0.94 -3.72
C GLY A 36 13.09 -0.45 -5.00
N GLY A 37 12.68 -1.40 -5.84
CA GLY A 37 11.84 -1.11 -7.02
C GLY A 37 10.36 -0.97 -6.68
N ASP A 38 9.85 -1.88 -5.85
CA ASP A 38 8.51 -1.88 -5.26
C ASP A 38 8.65 -2.16 -3.76
N CYS A 39 7.77 -1.60 -2.94
CA CYS A 39 7.78 -1.80 -1.49
C CYS A 39 6.37 -2.03 -0.92
N CYS A 40 6.32 -2.66 0.24
CA CYS A 40 5.08 -2.97 0.93
C CYS A 40 4.46 -1.72 1.58
N SER A 41 3.21 -1.47 1.25
CA SER A 41 2.39 -0.39 1.81
C SER A 41 1.14 -0.94 2.52
N PRO A 42 0.70 -0.36 3.65
CA PRO A 42 -0.56 -0.72 4.29
C PRO A 42 -1.77 -0.50 3.40
N LEU A 43 -2.72 -1.42 3.48
CA LEU A 43 -4.10 -1.20 3.03
C LEU A 43 -4.80 -0.27 4.03
N CYS A 44 -5.68 0.57 3.50
CA CYS A 44 -6.43 1.55 4.27
C CYS A 44 -7.86 1.68 3.75
N ASP A 45 -8.73 2.31 4.54
CA ASP A 45 -10.10 2.64 4.16
C ASP A 45 -10.14 4.12 3.74
N VAL A 46 -10.47 4.39 2.47
CA VAL A 46 -10.46 5.75 1.88
C VAL A 46 -11.49 6.69 2.48
N ILE A 47 -12.54 6.17 3.14
CA ILE A 47 -13.56 6.98 3.83
C ILE A 47 -13.29 7.10 5.33
N ALA A 48 -12.27 6.40 5.86
CA ALA A 48 -11.83 6.53 7.22
C ALA A 48 -10.81 7.67 7.39
N PRO A 49 -10.55 8.14 8.63
CA PRO A 49 -9.45 9.05 8.90
C PRO A 49 -8.12 8.47 8.41
N ASN A 50 -7.25 9.33 7.87
CA ASN A 50 -5.93 8.92 7.40
C ASN A 50 -5.12 8.28 8.55
N THR A 51 -4.66 7.05 8.34
CA THR A 51 -3.83 6.28 9.27
C THR A 51 -2.50 5.87 8.64
N CYS A 52 -2.17 6.41 7.47
CA CYS A 52 -0.95 6.08 6.77
C CYS A 52 0.30 6.50 7.56
N PRO A 53 1.33 5.62 7.62
CA PRO A 53 2.51 5.83 8.46
C PRO A 53 3.44 6.92 7.93
N GLY A 54 3.50 7.15 6.61
CA GLY A 54 4.32 8.21 6.03
C GLY A 54 3.72 9.61 6.18
N VAL A 55 4.58 10.60 6.44
CA VAL A 55 4.17 12.00 6.67
C VAL A 55 3.47 12.62 5.45
N GLN A 56 3.88 12.23 4.25
CA GLN A 56 3.32 12.69 2.98
C GLN A 56 2.33 11.70 2.37
N GLU A 57 2.04 10.60 3.06
CA GLU A 57 1.15 9.56 2.58
C GLU A 57 -0.30 9.86 2.92
N VAL A 58 -1.17 9.51 1.98
CA VAL A 58 -2.61 9.49 2.16
C VAL A 58 -3.14 8.13 1.72
N CYS A 59 -4.38 7.84 2.10
CA CYS A 59 -5.07 6.66 1.58
C CYS A 59 -5.52 6.91 0.14
N ILE A 60 -4.81 6.31 -0.82
CA ILE A 60 -5.09 6.41 -2.25
C ILE A 60 -6.03 5.26 -2.63
N PRO A 61 -7.16 5.51 -3.34
CA PRO A 61 -8.04 4.45 -3.83
C PRO A 61 -7.27 3.41 -4.66
N TRP A 62 -7.48 2.13 -4.37
CA TRP A 62 -6.82 1.05 -5.11
C TRP A 62 -7.39 0.88 -6.52
N TYR A 63 -8.70 1.06 -6.65
CA TYR A 63 -9.41 0.99 -7.92
C TYR A 63 -9.74 2.40 -8.42
N GLU A 64 -9.87 2.54 -9.73
CA GLU A 64 -10.43 3.73 -10.34
C GLU A 64 -11.95 3.77 -10.15
N GLU A 65 -12.51 4.97 -9.96
CA GLU A 65 -13.94 5.18 -9.76
C GLU A 65 -14.79 4.47 -10.83
N GLY A 66 -15.65 3.56 -10.38
CA GLY A 66 -16.54 2.74 -11.21
C GLY A 66 -15.96 1.39 -11.64
N ASN A 67 -14.70 1.08 -11.29
CA ASN A 67 -14.03 -0.21 -11.57
C ASN A 67 -13.81 -1.07 -10.32
N GLU A 68 -14.23 -0.58 -9.15
CA GLU A 68 -14.20 -1.30 -7.89
C GLU A 68 -15.09 -2.56 -7.97
N PRO A 69 -14.59 -3.73 -7.54
CA PRO A 69 -15.46 -4.87 -7.25
C PRO A 69 -16.45 -4.53 -6.12
N GLN A 70 -17.64 -5.11 -6.16
CA GLN A 70 -18.64 -4.91 -5.11
C GLN A 70 -18.07 -5.29 -3.72
N GLY A 71 -18.14 -4.36 -2.78
CA GLY A 71 -17.61 -4.51 -1.42
C GLY A 71 -16.15 -4.08 -1.24
N TYR A 72 -15.47 -3.64 -2.30
CA TYR A 72 -14.10 -3.15 -2.28
C TYR A 72 -14.00 -1.65 -2.56
N GLU A 73 -15.13 -0.93 -2.52
CA GLU A 73 -15.21 0.45 -2.97
C GLU A 73 -14.34 1.40 -2.15
N ASN A 74 -14.10 1.04 -0.89
CA ASN A 74 -13.35 1.85 0.04
C ASN A 74 -11.90 1.38 0.22
N VAL A 75 -11.47 0.35 -0.52
CA VAL A 75 -10.11 -0.18 -0.36
C VAL A 75 -9.12 0.77 -1.02
N GLY A 76 -8.17 1.24 -0.22
CA GLY A 76 -7.02 2.00 -0.66
C GLY A 76 -5.71 1.41 -0.16
N PHE A 77 -4.63 2.06 -0.56
CA PHE A 77 -3.28 1.82 -0.06
C PHE A 77 -2.63 3.14 0.36
N CYS A 78 -1.69 3.07 1.28
CA CYS A 78 -0.95 4.24 1.71
C CYS A 78 0.11 4.64 0.68
N GLY A 79 0.09 5.89 0.25
CA GLY A 79 1.08 6.37 -0.72
C GLY A 79 1.06 7.87 -0.89
N ILE A 80 2.10 8.37 -1.53
CA ILE A 80 2.25 9.78 -1.90
C ILE A 80 1.40 10.04 -3.16
N PRO A 81 0.44 10.99 -3.12
CA PRO A 81 -0.33 11.39 -4.29
C PRO A 81 0.59 11.81 -5.45
N GLN A 82 0.26 11.36 -6.67
CA GLN A 82 0.97 11.72 -7.91
C GLN A 82 0.30 12.89 -8.61
#